data_AF-A0A7J5WM20-F1
#
_entry.id   AF-A0A7J5WM20-F1
#
_cell.length_a   1.000
_cell.length_b   1.000
_cell.length_c   1.000
_cell.angle_alpha   90.00
_cell.angle_beta   90.00
_cell.angle_gamma   90.00
#
_symmetry.space_group_name_H-M   'P 1'
#
loop_
_entity.id
_entity.type
_entity.pdbx_description
1 polymer ?
#
loop_
_entity_poly.entity_id
_entity_poly.type
_entity_poly.pdbx_seq_one_letter_code
_entity_poly.pdbx_strand_id
1 'polypeptide(L)' 'MSGSVVLLTSTITSPSTKQIIAQFLAKNPGSKHVVYDAVSYSGMLLANQATYGVRAIPSYRFDNAKAIVSLGADFLGTWL' A
#
# COMPACT_ATOMS: atom_id res chain seq x y z
N MET A 1 -17.58 -7.82 -28.73
CA MET A 1 -16.51 -6.89 -28.30
C MET A 1 -16.01 -7.35 -26.94
N SER A 2 -14.78 -7.84 -26.84
CA SER A 2 -14.20 -8.23 -25.53
C SER A 2 -13.68 -6.97 -24.85
N GLY A 3 -14.43 -6.41 -23.89
CA GLY A 3 -14.00 -5.25 -23.13
C GLY A 3 -12.96 -5.62 -22.06
N SER A 4 -11.93 -4.81 -21.91
CA SER A 4 -10.97 -4.93 -20.80
C SER A 4 -11.65 -4.52 -19.49
N VAL A 5 -11.72 -5.41 -18.50
CA VAL A 5 -12.26 -5.07 -17.17
C VAL A 5 -11.16 -4.47 -16.29
N VAL A 6 -11.46 -3.37 -15.62
CA VAL A 6 -10.56 -2.76 -14.63
C VAL A 6 -11.20 -2.85 -13.25
N LEU A 7 -10.53 -3.53 -12.33
CA LEU A 7 -10.84 -3.49 -10.91
C LEU A 7 -10.09 -2.32 -10.29
N LEU A 8 -10.80 -1.35 -9.72
CA LEU A 8 -10.21 -0.22 -9.00
C LEU A 8 -10.49 -0.38 -7.51
N THR A 9 -9.45 -0.36 -6.68
CA THR A 9 -9.57 -0.41 -5.22
C THR A 9 -8.61 0.56 -4.55
N SER A 10 -8.81 0.82 -3.26
CA SER A 10 -7.73 1.30 -2.39
C SER A 10 -6.74 0.17 -2.09
N THR A 11 -5.70 0.46 -1.29
CA THR A 11 -4.77 -0.56 -0.81
C THR A 11 -5.50 -1.66 -0.02
N ILE A 12 -5.41 -2.90 -0.52
CA ILE A 12 -5.93 -4.09 0.15
C ILE A 12 -4.81 -4.74 0.95
N THR A 13 -4.99 -4.90 2.26
CA THR A 13 -4.04 -5.61 3.14
C THR A 13 -4.43 -7.07 3.37
N SER A 14 -5.73 -7.41 3.28
CA SER A 14 -6.27 -8.76 3.47
C SER A 14 -5.67 -9.79 2.52
N PRO A 15 -5.02 -10.86 3.02
CA PRO A 15 -4.49 -11.94 2.18
C PRO A 15 -5.57 -12.68 1.38
N SER A 16 -6.73 -12.94 1.98
CA SER A 16 -7.82 -13.65 1.32
C SER A 16 -8.45 -12.82 0.19
N THR A 17 -8.57 -11.50 0.38
CA THR A 17 -9.07 -10.61 -0.68
C THR A 17 -8.08 -10.54 -1.84
N LYS A 18 -6.77 -10.43 -1.57
CA LYS A 18 -5.73 -10.49 -2.61
C LYS A 18 -5.82 -11.81 -3.40
N GLN A 19 -6.04 -12.92 -2.72
CA GLN A 19 -6.18 -14.22 -3.37
C GLN A 19 -7.38 -14.27 -4.32
N ILE A 20 -8.53 -13.75 -3.92
CA ILE A 20 -9.73 -13.72 -4.78
C ILE A 20 -9.54 -12.77 -5.96
N ILE A 21 -8.88 -11.62 -5.78
CA ILE A 21 -8.53 -10.72 -6.89
C ILE A 21 -7.62 -11.43 -7.90
N ALA A 22 -6.60 -12.16 -7.43
CA ALA A 22 -5.72 -12.92 -8.31
C ALA A 22 -6.50 -13.99 -9.10
N GLN A 23 -7.43 -14.70 -8.45
CA GLN A 23 -8.30 -15.67 -9.11
C GLN A 23 -9.22 -15.01 -10.15
N PHE A 24 -9.76 -13.82 -9.86
CA PHE A 24 -10.57 -13.06 -10.79
C PHE A 24 -9.78 -12.66 -12.04
N LEU A 25 -8.57 -12.12 -11.87
CA LEU A 25 -7.71 -11.73 -12.99
C LEU A 25 -7.30 -12.94 -13.84
N ALA A 26 -7.00 -14.08 -13.23
CA ALA A 26 -6.68 -15.32 -13.94
C ALA A 26 -7.84 -15.85 -14.79
N LYS A 27 -9.08 -15.67 -14.33
CA LYS A 27 -10.30 -16.09 -15.06
C LYS A 27 -10.73 -15.13 -16.17
N ASN A 28 -10.23 -13.88 -16.17
CA ASN A 28 -10.65 -12.84 -17.10
C ASN A 28 -9.45 -12.21 -17.82
N PRO A 29 -8.88 -12.88 -18.85
CA PRO A 29 -7.73 -12.37 -19.60
C PRO A 29 -7.95 -10.95 -20.13
N GLY A 30 -6.92 -10.11 -20.02
CA GLY A 30 -7.01 -8.69 -20.38
C GLY A 30 -7.50 -7.77 -19.27
N SER A 31 -8.01 -8.33 -18.15
CA SER A 31 -8.40 -7.53 -16.99
C SER A 31 -7.20 -7.03 -16.19
N LYS A 32 -7.37 -5.91 -15.49
CA LYS A 32 -6.31 -5.28 -14.68
C LYS A 32 -6.84 -4.89 -13.31
N HIS A 33 -5.96 -4.94 -12.29
CA HIS A 33 -6.23 -4.38 -10.97
C HIS A 33 -5.40 -3.11 -10.80
N VAL A 34 -6.07 -2.00 -10.52
CA VAL A 34 -5.48 -0.69 -10.27
C VAL A 34 -5.74 -0.33 -8.81
N VAL A 35 -4.68 0.08 -8.11
CA VAL A 35 -4.75 0.55 -6.72
C VAL A 35 -4.59 2.06 -6.71
N TYR A 36 -5.52 2.75 -6.06
CA TYR A 36 -5.49 4.19 -5.88
C TYR A 36 -5.94 4.56 -4.46
N ASP A 37 -5.09 5.31 -3.75
CA ASP A 37 -5.38 5.83 -2.42
C ASP A 37 -5.51 7.36 -2.50
N ALA A 38 -6.58 7.92 -1.93
CA ALA A 38 -6.79 9.37 -1.88
C ALA A 38 -5.69 10.10 -1.10
N VAL A 39 -5.19 9.46 -0.03
CA VAL A 39 -4.00 9.88 0.70
C VAL A 39 -2.90 8.86 0.41
N SER A 40 -1.92 9.26 -0.40
CA SER A 40 -0.91 8.33 -0.93
C SER A 40 0.34 8.27 -0.06
N TYR A 41 0.73 7.05 0.34
CA TYR A 41 2.02 6.75 0.97
C TYR A 41 3.05 6.16 0.00
N SER A 42 2.82 6.31 -1.31
CA SER A 42 3.69 5.75 -2.36
C SER A 42 5.15 6.22 -2.26
N GLY A 43 5.39 7.47 -1.86
CA GLY A 43 6.73 8.02 -1.68
C GLY A 43 7.55 7.26 -0.64
N MET A 44 6.98 7.01 0.54
CA MET A 44 7.64 6.22 1.60
C MET A 44 7.84 4.76 1.18
N LEU A 45 6.84 4.15 0.52
CA LEU A 45 6.96 2.78 0.02
C LEU A 45 8.10 2.62 -1.00
N LEU A 46 8.25 3.59 -1.91
CA LEU A 46 9.34 3.61 -2.89
C LEU A 46 10.69 3.87 -2.23
N ALA A 47 10.77 4.81 -1.29
CA ALA A 47 11.98 5.10 -0.54
C ALA A 47 12.47 3.87 0.24
N ASN A 48 11.58 3.18 0.96
CA ASN A 48 11.95 1.96 1.69
C ASN A 48 12.38 0.81 0.77
N GLN A 49 11.76 0.69 -0.40
CA GLN A 49 12.21 -0.27 -1.41
C GLN A 49 13.61 0.05 -1.91
N ALA A 50 13.91 1.33 -2.15
CA ALA A 50 15.22 1.77 -2.63
C ALA A 50 16.32 1.65 -1.57
N THR A 51 16.01 1.96 -0.31
CA THR A 51 16.98 1.98 0.79
C THR A 51 17.19 0.61 1.43
N TYR A 52 16.11 -0.17 1.61
CA TYR A 52 16.13 -1.42 2.39
C TYR A 52 15.78 -2.65 1.56
N GLY A 53 15.42 -2.49 0.28
CA GLY A 53 14.97 -3.60 -0.56
C GLY A 53 13.54 -4.08 -0.25
N VAL A 54 12.80 -3.40 0.63
CA VAL A 54 11.46 -3.80 1.08
C VAL A 54 10.44 -2.68 0.86
N ARG A 55 9.44 -2.94 0.02
CA ARG A 55 8.28 -2.06 -0.19
C ARG A 55 7.26 -2.19 0.94
N ALA A 56 7.54 -1.60 2.10
CA ALA A 56 6.66 -1.58 3.25
C ALA A 56 6.67 -0.24 3.98
N ILE A 57 5.67 -0.02 4.82
CA ILE A 57 5.65 1.05 5.82
C ILE A 57 6.28 0.49 7.11
N PRO A 58 7.26 1.17 7.71
CA PRO A 58 7.91 0.71 8.94
C PRO A 58 6.97 0.92 10.14
N SER A 59 7.06 0.03 11.12
CA SER A 59 6.44 0.23 12.43
C SER A 59 7.43 0.92 13.37
N TYR A 60 6.99 2.01 14.01
CA TYR A 60 7.81 2.78 14.95
C TYR A 60 7.49 2.38 16.39
N ARG A 61 8.55 2.14 17.19
CA ARG A 61 8.46 1.75 18.61
C ARG A 61 8.74 2.95 19.50
N PHE A 62 7.74 3.83 19.64
CA PHE A 62 7.83 5.03 20.48
C PHE A 62 8.06 4.69 21.96
N ASP A 63 7.60 3.52 22.41
CA ASP A 63 7.84 2.98 23.75
C ASP A 63 9.32 2.73 24.06
N ASN A 64 10.15 2.54 23.02
CA ASN A 64 11.58 2.33 23.13
C ASN A 64 12.40 3.61 22.86
N ALA A 65 11.75 4.77 22.66
CA ALA A 65 12.42 6.02 22.34
C ALA A 65 12.62 6.91 23.57
N LYS A 66 13.82 7.46 23.74
CA LYS A 66 14.12 8.50 24.77
C LYS A 66 13.79 9.92 24.29
N ALA A 67 13.83 10.12 22.97
CA ALA A 67 13.54 11.38 22.31
C ALA A 67 12.97 11.09 20.92
N ILE A 68 12.07 11.96 20.44
CA ILE A 68 11.43 11.87 19.13
C ILE A 68 11.67 13.19 18.40
N VAL A 69 12.21 13.12 17.18
CA VAL A 69 12.38 14.27 16.30
C VAL A 69 11.39 14.12 15.14
N SER A 70 10.42 15.04 15.06
CA SER A 70 9.44 15.06 13.97
C SER A 70 9.88 15.99 12.85
N LEU A 71 9.79 15.52 11.60
CA LEU A 71 10.03 16.31 10.39
C LEU A 71 8.80 16.21 9.49
N GLY A 72 7.84 17.11 9.68
CA GLY A 72 6.59 17.10 8.90
C GLY A 72 5.73 15.85 9.07
N ALA A 73 5.90 15.11 10.18
CA ALA A 73 5.14 13.91 10.50
C ALA A 73 4.13 14.18 11.62
N ASP A 74 2.87 13.89 11.37
CA ASP A 74 1.77 14.04 12.33
C ASP A 74 1.39 12.69 12.97
N PHE A 75 2.35 12.05 13.64
CA PHE A 75 2.20 10.69 14.20
C PHE A 75 1.24 10.59 15.40
N LEU A 76 0.61 11.69 15.80
CA LEU A 76 -0.51 11.69 16.76
C LEU A 76 -1.87 11.90 16.08
N GLY A 77 -1.87 12.25 14.79
CA GLY A 77 -3.05 12.47 13.98
C GLY A 77 -3.26 11.36 12.95
N THR A 78 -3.29 11.72 11.67
CA THR A 78 -3.63 10.79 10.57
C THR A 78 -2.43 10.28 9.79
N TRP A 79 -1.22 10.74 10.13
CA TRP A 79 0.01 10.19 9.57
C TRP A 79 0.24 8.81 10.18
N LEU A 80 0.12 7.79 9.31
CA LEU A 80 0.24 6.36 9.61
C LEU A 80 -0.83 5.78 10.54
#